data_AF-A0A942BH14-F1
#
_entry.id   AF-A0A942BH14-F1
#
_cell.length_a   1.000
_cell.length_b   1.000
_cell.length_c   1.000
_cell.angle_alpha   90.00
_cell.angle_beta   90.00
_cell.angle_gamma   90.00
#
_symmetry.space_group_name_H-M   'P 1'
#
loop_
_entity.id
_entity.type
_entity.pdbx_description
1 polymer ?
#
loop_
_entity_poly.entity_id
_entity_poly.type
_entity_poly.pdbx_seq_one_letter_code
_entity_poly.pdbx_strand_id
1 'polypeptide(L)'
;MSHGPKRDPNLLAKMGYENEEVDFVRPVVIALALFTVFTILSGVCVGILWMFNHDFFSGKMNVARTQFQANTPMLQSNITTKTDIADLRRAEDHALSHAGAIDPKKGIYRIPVDQAMKETLEKGIPEVGQNWIPAPQTKPGGPAGGR
;
A
#
# COMPACT_ATOMS: atom_id res chain seq x y z
N MET A 1 -17.36 37.16 -85.13
CA MET A 1 -16.45 36.13 -84.57
C MET A 1 -15.31 36.86 -83.87
N SER A 2 -15.37 37.00 -82.55
CA SER A 2 -14.38 37.75 -81.77
C SER A 2 -13.20 36.83 -81.40
N HIS A 3 -12.01 37.14 -81.92
CA HIS A 3 -10.75 36.52 -81.48
C HIS A 3 -10.25 37.29 -80.26
N GLY A 4 -10.46 36.72 -79.07
CA GLY A 4 -9.84 37.23 -77.84
C GLY A 4 -8.31 37.08 -77.87
N PRO A 5 -7.57 37.94 -77.15
CA PRO A 5 -6.11 37.88 -77.11
C PRO A 5 -5.66 36.54 -76.52
N LYS A 6 -4.76 35.86 -77.23
CA LYS A 6 -4.15 34.60 -76.79
C LYS A 6 -3.31 34.90 -75.54
N ARG A 7 -3.74 34.40 -74.38
CA ARG A 7 -3.00 34.53 -73.13
C ARG A 7 -1.78 33.62 -73.20
N ASP A 8 -0.59 34.20 -73.17
CA ASP A 8 0.66 33.45 -73.17
C ASP A 8 0.85 32.75 -71.80
N PRO A 9 0.98 31.41 -71.76
CA PRO A 9 1.08 30.66 -70.50
C PRO A 9 2.34 30.97 -69.69
N ASN A 10 3.36 31.56 -70.33
CA ASN A 10 4.63 31.93 -69.70
C ASN A 10 4.71 33.42 -69.29
N LEU A 11 3.63 34.19 -69.42
CA LEU A 11 3.60 35.60 -69.02
C LEU A 11 3.82 35.76 -67.50
N LEU A 12 3.26 34.84 -66.71
CA LEU A 12 3.36 34.82 -65.25
C LEU A 12 4.80 34.57 -64.78
N ALA A 13 5.49 33.60 -65.39
CA ALA A 13 6.91 33.33 -65.14
C ALA A 13 7.80 34.53 -65.47
N LYS A 14 7.49 35.24 -66.57
CA LYS A 14 8.24 36.43 -67.00
C LYS A 14 8.05 37.64 -66.07
N MET A 15 6.97 37.66 -65.30
CA MET A 15 6.68 38.67 -64.26
C MET A 15 7.29 38.31 -62.90
N GLY A 16 8.11 37.25 -62.82
CA GLY A 16 8.76 36.83 -61.58
C GLY A 16 7.84 36.07 -60.62
N TYR A 17 6.65 35.66 -61.07
CA TYR A 17 5.80 34.74 -60.33
C TYR A 17 6.26 33.30 -60.59
N GLU A 18 6.56 32.57 -59.52
CA GLU A 18 6.86 31.15 -59.56
C GLU A 18 5.58 30.38 -59.95
N ASN A 19 5.64 29.64 -61.06
CA ASN A 19 4.50 28.88 -61.58
C ASN A 19 4.45 27.44 -61.02
N GLU A 20 5.32 27.09 -60.07
CA GLU A 20 5.26 25.78 -59.43
C GLU A 20 4.16 25.82 -58.37
N GLU A 21 2.93 25.53 -58.81
CA GLU A 21 1.89 25.08 -57.89
C GLU A 21 2.47 23.88 -57.14
N VAL A 22 2.60 23.99 -55.81
CA VAL A 22 3.17 22.92 -54.99
C VAL A 22 2.34 21.65 -55.22
N ASP A 23 2.91 20.67 -55.92
CA ASP A 23 2.26 19.38 -56.18
C ASP A 23 2.05 18.63 -54.86
N PHE A 24 0.92 18.88 -54.18
CA PHE A 24 0.58 18.28 -52.89
C PHE A 24 0.52 16.74 -52.94
N VAL A 25 0.36 16.17 -54.13
CA VAL A 25 0.27 14.71 -54.33
C VAL A 25 1.58 14.02 -53.93
N ARG A 26 2.73 14.58 -54.31
CA ARG A 26 4.04 13.94 -54.06
C ARG A 26 4.38 13.83 -52.56
N PRO A 27 4.31 14.89 -51.73
CA PRO A 27 4.55 14.77 -50.30
C PRO A 27 3.48 13.92 -49.60
N VAL A 28 2.22 13.95 -50.05
CA VAL A 28 1.16 13.12 -49.47
C VAL A 28 1.41 11.63 -49.73
N VAL A 29 1.82 11.25 -50.94
CA VAL A 29 2.18 9.85 -51.26
C VAL A 29 3.41 9.40 -50.47
N ILE A 30 4.42 10.26 -50.34
CA ILE A 30 5.61 9.97 -49.53
C ILE A 30 5.22 9.79 -48.05
N ALA A 31 4.39 10.67 -47.50
CA ALA A 31 3.92 10.58 -46.13
C ALA A 31 3.11 9.30 -45.88
N LEU A 32 2.22 8.93 -46.81
CA LEU A 32 1.45 7.70 -46.75
C LEU A 32 2.37 6.47 -46.78
N ALA A 33 3.37 6.45 -47.66
CA ALA A 33 4.32 5.36 -47.77
C ALA A 33 5.19 5.22 -46.50
N LEU A 34 5.65 6.33 -45.93
CA LEU A 34 6.40 6.31 -44.67
C LEU A 34 5.53 5.85 -43.51
N PHE A 35 4.28 6.31 -43.45
CA PHE A 35 3.33 5.89 -42.43
C PHE A 35 3.03 4.40 -42.49
N THR A 36 2.82 3.84 -43.69
CA THR A 36 2.57 2.40 -43.85
C THR A 36 3.80 1.57 -43.46
N VAL A 37 5.00 1.97 -43.90
CA VAL A 37 6.25 1.30 -43.51
C VAL A 37 6.46 1.35 -42.00
N PHE A 38 6.26 2.52 -41.38
CA PHE A 38 6.37 2.69 -39.93
C PHE A 38 5.36 1.82 -39.17
N THR A 39 4.12 1.76 -39.65
CA THR A 39 3.05 0.93 -39.05
C THR A 39 3.40 -0.56 -39.10
N ILE A 40 3.92 -1.04 -40.23
CA ILE A 40 4.39 -2.42 -40.37
C ILE A 40 5.55 -2.69 -39.42
N LEU A 41 6.54 -1.81 -39.37
CA LEU A 41 7.71 -1.98 -38.51
C LEU A 41 7.34 -1.99 -37.01
N SER A 42 6.45 -1.07 -36.61
CA SER A 42 5.91 -1.02 -35.25
C SER A 42 5.11 -2.28 -34.92
N GLY A 43 4.27 -2.75 -35.85
CA GLY A 43 3.50 -3.98 -35.69
C GLY A 43 4.39 -5.22 -35.50
N VAL A 44 5.47 -5.32 -36.29
CA VAL A 44 6.48 -6.39 -36.14
C VAL A 44 7.19 -6.28 -34.79
N CYS A 45 7.58 -5.08 -34.38
CA CYS A 45 8.25 -4.86 -33.10
C CYS A 45 7.35 -5.26 -31.91
N VAL A 46 6.08 -4.85 -31.93
CA VAL A 46 5.08 -5.25 -30.93
C VAL A 46 4.81 -6.76 -30.99
N GLY A 47 4.71 -7.35 -32.18
CA GLY A 47 4.50 -8.79 -32.35
C GLY A 47 5.65 -9.63 -31.79
N ILE A 48 6.90 -9.20 -32.03
CA ILE A 48 8.11 -9.78 -31.44
C ILE A 48 8.04 -9.64 -29.92
N LEU A 49 7.81 -8.43 -29.40
CA LEU A 49 7.69 -8.21 -27.97
C LEU A 49 6.56 -9.05 -27.35
N TRP A 50 5.44 -9.23 -28.03
CA TRP A 50 4.33 -10.07 -27.58
C TRP A 50 4.71 -11.56 -27.58
N MET A 51 5.45 -12.02 -28.59
CA MET A 51 5.92 -13.41 -28.67
C MET A 51 6.93 -13.74 -27.56
N PHE A 52 7.82 -12.80 -27.22
CA PHE A 52 8.83 -12.97 -26.17
C PHE A 52 8.33 -12.60 -24.76
N ASN A 53 7.37 -11.70 -24.63
CA ASN A 53 6.74 -11.30 -23.36
C ASN A 53 5.38 -11.96 -23.14
N HIS A 54 5.02 -12.99 -23.91
CA HIS A 54 3.78 -13.73 -23.66
C HIS A 54 3.77 -14.27 -22.22
N ASP A 55 4.93 -14.68 -21.69
CA ASP A 55 5.08 -15.12 -20.29
C ASP A 55 4.94 -13.98 -19.26
N PHE A 56 5.27 -12.73 -19.64
CA PHE A 56 5.14 -11.55 -18.77
C PHE A 56 3.69 -11.06 -18.63
N PHE A 57 2.89 -11.10 -19.71
CA PHE A 57 1.47 -10.75 -19.66
C PHE A 57 0.57 -11.94 -19.29
N SER A 58 1.06 -13.17 -19.35
CA SER A 58 0.35 -14.38 -18.91
C SER A 58 0.32 -14.53 -17.39
N GLY A 59 -0.04 -13.46 -16.65
CA GLY A 59 -0.69 -13.48 -15.33
C GLY A 59 -0.14 -14.37 -14.19
N LYS A 60 1.00 -15.03 -14.39
CA LYS A 60 1.66 -15.86 -13.39
C LYS A 60 2.82 -15.05 -12.89
N MET A 61 2.47 -13.97 -12.17
CA MET A 61 3.30 -13.61 -11.04
C MET A 61 3.29 -14.85 -10.14
N ASN A 62 4.26 -15.73 -10.34
CA ASN A 62 4.77 -16.61 -9.30
C ASN A 62 5.40 -15.67 -8.27
N VAL A 63 4.55 -14.92 -7.56
CA VAL A 63 4.90 -14.47 -6.23
C VAL A 63 5.21 -15.78 -5.55
N ALA A 64 6.49 -16.04 -5.31
CA ALA A 64 6.89 -17.10 -4.43
C ALA A 64 6.12 -16.79 -3.15
N ARG A 65 4.98 -17.46 -2.97
CA ARG A 65 4.20 -17.38 -1.76
C ARG A 65 5.15 -17.98 -0.77
N THR A 66 5.89 -17.13 -0.06
CA THR A 66 6.69 -17.54 1.07
C THR A 66 5.71 -18.33 1.91
N GLN A 67 5.85 -19.65 1.89
CA GLN A 67 5.03 -20.49 2.72
C GLN A 67 5.43 -20.07 4.11
N PHE A 68 4.54 -19.32 4.78
CA PHE A 68 4.73 -18.96 6.16
C PHE A 68 5.03 -20.27 6.88
N GLN A 69 6.24 -20.40 7.40
CA GLN A 69 6.60 -21.56 8.20
C GLN A 69 5.54 -21.63 9.30
N ALA A 70 4.97 -22.81 9.54
CA ALA A 70 3.88 -23.00 10.51
C ALA A 70 4.23 -22.47 11.93
N ASN A 71 5.50 -22.20 12.19
CA ASN A 71 6.04 -21.66 13.44
C ASN A 71 6.43 -20.18 13.41
N THR A 72 6.07 -19.42 12.36
CA THR A 72 6.23 -17.96 12.38
C THR A 72 5.06 -17.33 13.14
N PRO A 73 5.30 -16.43 14.12
CA PRO A 73 4.23 -15.78 14.84
C PRO A 73 3.39 -14.99 13.83
N MET A 74 2.15 -15.42 13.61
CA MET A 74 1.22 -14.72 12.74
C MET A 74 0.90 -13.37 13.36
N LEU A 75 1.06 -12.30 12.58
CA LEU A 75 0.55 -10.99 12.96
C LEU A 75 -0.97 -11.14 13.17
N GLN A 76 -1.43 -10.83 14.39
CA GLN A 76 -2.85 -10.81 14.68
C GLN A 76 -3.55 -9.88 13.69
N SER A 77 -4.64 -10.35 13.10
CA SER A 77 -5.42 -9.54 12.15
C SER A 77 -5.92 -8.27 12.85
N ASN A 78 -5.94 -7.14 12.12
CA ASN A 78 -6.34 -5.82 12.65
C ASN A 78 -7.73 -5.85 13.34
N ILE A 79 -8.62 -6.77 12.93
CA ILE A 79 -9.96 -6.94 13.51
C ILE A 79 -9.87 -7.47 14.96
N THR A 80 -9.07 -8.51 15.21
CA THR A 80 -8.92 -9.10 16.55
C THR A 80 -8.18 -8.18 17.51
N THR A 81 -7.26 -7.35 17.00
CA THR A 81 -6.51 -6.39 17.82
C THR A 81 -7.41 -5.26 18.35
N LYS A 82 -8.36 -4.77 17.55
CA LYS A 82 -9.29 -3.71 18.00
C LYS A 82 -10.22 -4.17 19.11
N THR A 83 -10.73 -5.39 19.02
CA THR A 83 -11.59 -5.97 20.07
C THR A 83 -10.81 -6.23 21.35
N ASP A 84 -9.59 -6.79 21.23
CA ASP A 84 -8.73 -7.08 22.39
C ASP A 84 -8.35 -5.81 23.16
N ILE A 85 -8.00 -4.73 22.46
CA ILE A 85 -7.71 -3.43 23.10
C ILE A 85 -8.96 -2.86 23.79
N ALA A 86 -10.15 -2.99 23.19
CA ALA A 86 -11.38 -2.49 23.80
C ALA A 86 -11.74 -3.27 25.07
N ASP A 87 -11.55 -4.58 25.08
CA ASP A 87 -11.81 -5.44 26.24
C ASP A 87 -10.78 -5.19 27.35
N LEU A 88 -9.51 -5.01 26.99
CA LEU A 88 -8.47 -4.59 27.93
C LEU A 88 -8.83 -3.27 28.61
N ARG A 89 -9.23 -2.25 27.84
CA ARG A 89 -9.61 -0.94 28.39
C ARG A 89 -10.81 -1.04 29.33
N ARG A 90 -11.84 -1.81 28.96
CA ARG A 90 -13.01 -2.03 29.83
C ARG A 90 -12.62 -2.73 31.14
N ALA A 91 -11.74 -3.73 31.06
CA ALA A 91 -11.25 -4.42 32.24
C ALA A 91 -10.43 -3.49 33.14
N GLU A 92 -9.60 -2.62 32.56
CA GLU A 92 -8.83 -1.60 33.27
C GLU A 92 -9.74 -0.57 33.96
N ASP A 93 -10.74 -0.05 33.25
CA ASP A 93 -11.70 0.92 33.79
C ASP A 93 -12.48 0.31 34.96
N HIS A 94 -12.98 -0.92 34.80
CA HIS A 94 -13.70 -1.63 35.87
C HIS A 94 -12.79 -1.85 37.08
N ALA A 95 -11.56 -2.28 36.84
CA ALA A 95 -10.54 -2.44 37.83
C ALA A 95 -10.29 -1.14 38.63
N LEU A 96 -10.10 0.00 37.96
CA LEU A 96 -9.77 1.26 38.62
C LEU A 96 -10.94 1.85 39.44
N SER A 97 -12.17 1.67 38.96
CA SER A 97 -13.36 2.33 39.50
C SER A 97 -14.14 1.51 40.53
N HIS A 98 -13.98 0.18 40.59
CA HIS A 98 -14.79 -0.68 41.44
C HIS A 98 -13.99 -1.36 42.54
N ALA A 99 -14.62 -1.48 43.72
CA ALA A 99 -14.12 -2.30 44.81
C ALA A 99 -14.39 -3.79 44.54
N GLY A 100 -13.47 -4.68 44.92
CA GLY A 100 -13.65 -6.11 44.68
C GLY A 100 -12.71 -6.99 45.50
N ALA A 101 -13.07 -8.24 45.74
CA ALA A 101 -12.21 -9.19 46.44
C ALA A 101 -11.14 -9.75 45.48
N ILE A 102 -9.86 -9.61 45.82
CA ILE A 102 -8.76 -10.23 45.06
C ILE A 102 -8.52 -11.65 45.60
N ASP A 103 -8.46 -11.80 46.92
CA ASP A 103 -8.36 -13.10 47.60
C ASP A 103 -9.14 -13.04 48.92
N PRO A 104 -10.43 -13.45 48.93
CA PRO A 104 -11.26 -13.39 50.14
C PRO A 104 -10.80 -14.36 51.23
N LYS A 105 -10.09 -15.44 50.88
CA LYS A 105 -9.55 -16.39 51.89
C LYS A 105 -8.40 -15.79 52.70
N LYS A 106 -7.68 -14.84 52.11
CA LYS A 106 -6.60 -14.08 52.77
C LYS A 106 -7.06 -12.69 53.24
N GLY A 107 -8.34 -12.34 53.06
CA GLY A 107 -8.88 -11.03 53.41
C GLY A 107 -8.35 -9.88 52.56
N ILE A 108 -7.86 -10.15 51.34
CA ILE A 108 -7.28 -9.13 50.46
C ILE A 108 -8.38 -8.57 49.55
N TYR A 109 -8.75 -7.32 49.81
CA TYR A 109 -9.72 -6.57 49.03
C TYR A 109 -9.04 -5.43 48.26
N ARG A 110 -9.61 -5.12 47.11
CA ARG A 110 -9.26 -3.98 46.28
C ARG A 110 -10.21 -2.82 46.57
N ILE A 111 -9.65 -1.64 46.75
CA ILE A 111 -10.37 -0.37 46.78
C ILE A 111 -10.13 0.41 45.48
N PRO A 112 -11.12 1.20 45.00
CA PRO A 112 -10.95 2.12 43.88
C PRO A 112 -9.81 3.11 44.15
N VAL A 113 -9.08 3.48 43.10
CA VAL A 113 -7.88 4.33 43.25
C VAL A 113 -8.23 5.71 43.80
N ASP A 114 -9.36 6.30 43.40
CA ASP A 114 -9.81 7.60 43.91
C ASP A 114 -10.07 7.58 45.42
N GLN A 115 -10.63 6.47 45.92
CA GLN A 115 -10.84 6.28 47.35
C GLN A 115 -9.52 6.05 48.07
N ALA A 116 -8.61 5.26 47.50
CA ALA A 116 -7.28 5.06 48.05
C ALA A 116 -6.50 6.38 48.16
N MET A 117 -6.57 7.24 47.16
CA MET A 117 -5.94 8.56 47.19
C MET A 117 -6.52 9.43 48.30
N LYS A 118 -7.85 9.46 48.44
CA LYS A 118 -8.53 10.23 49.49
C LYS A 118 -8.15 9.72 50.89
N GLU A 119 -8.21 8.40 51.11
CA GLU A 119 -7.83 7.81 52.38
C GLU A 119 -6.36 8.04 52.72
N THR A 120 -5.47 8.00 51.72
CA THR A 120 -4.04 8.28 51.92
C THR A 120 -3.81 9.75 52.29
N LEU A 121 -4.56 10.67 51.71
CA LEU A 121 -4.48 12.09 52.06
C LEU A 121 -5.00 12.36 53.47
N GLU A 122 -6.10 11.69 53.87
CA GLU A 122 -6.72 11.86 55.19
C GLU A 122 -5.92 11.19 56.31
N LYS A 123 -5.39 9.99 56.08
CA LYS A 123 -4.65 9.18 57.08
C LYS A 123 -3.13 9.43 57.06
N GLY A 124 -2.63 10.09 56.03
CA GLY A 124 -1.20 10.21 55.75
C GLY A 124 -0.63 8.95 55.09
N ILE A 125 0.57 9.08 54.52
CA ILE A 125 1.29 7.93 53.93
C ILE A 125 1.78 7.05 55.09
N PRO A 126 1.38 5.76 55.16
CA PRO A 126 1.94 4.86 56.16
C PRO A 126 3.44 4.73 55.92
N GLU A 127 4.25 4.78 56.99
CA GLU A 127 5.67 4.44 56.90
C GLU A 127 5.78 3.01 56.33
N VAL A 128 6.24 2.91 55.08
CA VAL A 128 6.42 1.61 54.41
C VAL A 128 7.65 0.94 55.03
N GLY A 129 7.44 0.32 56.19
CA GLY A 129 8.41 -0.49 56.89
C GLY A 129 8.13 -1.98 56.69
N GLN A 130 9.00 -2.64 55.93
CA GLN A 130 9.51 -4.01 56.17
C GLN A 130 8.79 -5.27 55.64
N ASN A 131 7.60 -5.27 55.01
CA ASN A 131 6.96 -6.57 54.67
C ASN A 131 6.42 -6.78 53.24
N TRP A 132 6.76 -5.95 52.25
CA TRP A 132 6.48 -6.28 50.85
C TRP A 132 7.72 -6.88 50.17
N ILE A 133 7.88 -8.20 50.29
CA ILE A 133 8.74 -8.99 49.41
C ILE A 133 7.82 -9.59 48.33
N PRO A 134 7.85 -9.12 47.07
CA PRO A 134 7.13 -9.80 46.02
C PRO A 134 7.72 -11.20 45.86
N ALA A 135 6.88 -12.23 45.93
CA ALA A 135 7.29 -13.61 45.74
C ALA A 135 8.02 -13.75 44.38
N PRO A 136 9.18 -14.43 44.32
CA PRO A 136 9.87 -14.64 43.05
C PRO A 136 8.94 -15.40 42.10
N GLN A 137 8.64 -14.80 40.95
CA GLN A 137 7.86 -15.46 39.91
C GLN A 137 8.70 -16.60 39.33
N THR A 138 8.39 -17.83 39.72
CA THR A 138 8.94 -19.03 39.07
C THR A 138 8.33 -19.11 37.68
N LYS A 139 9.09 -18.65 36.68
CA LYS A 139 8.82 -18.90 35.27
C LYS A 139 8.74 -20.42 35.06
N PRO A 140 7.63 -20.99 34.55
CA PRO A 140 7.56 -22.41 34.26
C PRO A 140 8.61 -22.74 33.19
N GLY A 141 9.48 -23.70 33.51
CA GLY A 141 10.56 -24.15 32.63
C GLY A 141 10.02 -24.65 31.30
N GLY A 142 10.60 -24.15 30.21
CA GLY A 142 10.41 -24.73 28.88
C GLY A 142 10.98 -26.15 28.82
N PRO A 143 10.43 -27.03 27.95
CA PRO A 143 10.82 -28.43 27.91
C PRO A 143 12.31 -28.57 27.54
N ALA A 144 13.06 -29.21 28.43
CA ALA A 144 14.42 -29.66 28.16
C ALA A 144 14.37 -30.73 27.06
N GLY A 145 15.08 -30.47 25.96
CA GLY A 145 15.21 -31.39 24.84
C GLY A 145 15.76 -32.74 25.30
N GLY A 146 15.04 -33.80 24.96
CA GLY A 146 15.43 -35.19 25.16
C GLY A 146 15.61 -35.88 23.82
N ARG A 147 16.88 -36.19 23.52
CA ARG A 147 17.43 -37.24 22.64
C ARG A 147 16.92 -37.38 21.22
#